data_AF-A0A1Z9IS95-F1
#
_entry.id   AF-A0A1Z9IS95-F1
#
_cell.length_a   1.000
_cell.length_b   1.000
_cell.length_c   1.000
_cell.angle_alpha   90.00
_cell.angle_beta   90.00
_cell.angle_gamma   90.00
#
_symmetry.space_group_name_H-M   'P 1'
#
loop_
_entity.id
_entity.type
_entity.pdbx_description
1 polymer ?
#
loop_
_entity_poly.entity_id
_entity_poly.type
_entity_poly.pdbx_seq_one_letter_code
_entity_poly.pdbx_strand_id
1 'polypeptide(L)'
;MPYIIAEPCLSTCDTACVEVCPVDCIHGPEDTGNCGLEAQEEGFNPEGKMLYINPDECIDCGACEIECPVEAIYEEDAVPDKWVEFIKMNYDFFGLDYKR
;
A
#
# COMPACT_ATOMS: atom_id res chain seq x y z
N MET A 1 11.82 -3.56 8.19
CA MET A 1 11.30 -4.30 7.02
C MET A 1 10.25 -3.42 6.36
N PRO A 2 10.01 -3.55 5.05
CA PRO A 2 9.08 -2.67 4.36
C PRO A 2 7.67 -2.77 4.94
N TYR A 3 6.91 -1.70 4.77
CA TYR A 3 5.50 -1.68 5.13
C TYR A 3 4.65 -2.27 4.01
N ILE A 4 3.56 -2.95 4.37
CA ILE A 4 2.68 -3.71 3.48
C ILE A 4 1.24 -3.28 3.70
N ILE A 5 0.52 -3.03 2.60
CA ILE A 5 -0.92 -2.78 2.63
C ILE A 5 -1.67 -4.11 2.57
N ALA A 6 -2.56 -4.33 3.54
CA ALA A 6 -3.39 -5.52 3.69
C ALA A 6 -4.84 -5.29 3.25
N GLU A 7 -5.67 -6.31 3.44
CA GLU A 7 -7.11 -6.37 3.10
C GLU A 7 -7.94 -5.12 3.45
N PRO A 8 -7.74 -4.41 4.60
CA PRO A 8 -8.62 -3.30 4.96
C PRO A 8 -8.61 -2.11 3.98
N CYS A 9 -7.58 -2.02 3.12
CA CYS A 9 -7.52 -1.00 2.06
C CYS A 9 -8.46 -1.32 0.88
N LEU A 10 -8.86 -2.57 0.71
CA LEU A 10 -9.68 -3.03 -0.42
C LEU A 10 -11.02 -2.30 -0.44
N SER A 11 -11.31 -1.63 -1.55
CA SER A 11 -12.50 -0.78 -1.75
C SER A 11 -12.60 0.47 -0.87
N THR A 12 -11.54 0.78 -0.10
CA THR A 12 -11.44 2.01 0.69
C THR A 12 -10.62 3.07 -0.06
N CYS A 13 -9.39 2.72 -0.47
CA CYS A 13 -8.46 3.61 -1.19
C CYS A 13 -8.45 5.08 -0.70
N ASP A 14 -8.35 5.30 0.61
CA ASP A 14 -8.49 6.64 1.22
C ASP A 14 -7.35 7.62 0.86
N THR A 15 -6.15 7.11 0.54
CA THR A 15 -4.94 7.87 0.15
C THR A 15 -4.28 8.75 1.22
N ALA A 16 -4.77 8.86 2.45
CA ALA A 16 -4.09 9.64 3.50
C ALA A 16 -2.62 9.22 3.74
N CYS A 17 -2.31 7.93 3.55
CA CYS A 17 -0.95 7.42 3.67
C CYS A 17 0.03 7.96 2.62
N VAL A 18 -0.47 8.40 1.45
CA VAL A 18 0.35 8.93 0.34
C VAL A 18 1.00 10.25 0.74
N GLU A 19 0.24 11.16 1.36
CA GLU A 19 0.71 12.51 1.69
C GLU A 19 1.84 12.53 2.72
N VAL A 20 1.96 11.47 3.52
CA VAL A 20 2.97 11.36 4.58
C VAL A 20 4.18 10.52 4.19
N CYS A 21 4.16 9.84 3.04
CA CYS A 21 5.28 9.01 2.62
C CYS A 21 6.45 9.90 2.13
N PRO A 22 7.62 9.87 2.78
CA PRO A 22 8.73 10.78 2.44
C PRO A 22 9.45 10.42 1.12
N VAL A 23 9.18 9.23 0.59
CA VAL A 23 9.83 8.65 -0.60
C VAL A 23 8.81 8.31 -1.69
N ASP A 24 7.55 8.70 -1.51
CA ASP A 24 6.49 8.51 -2.50
C ASP A 24 6.30 7.05 -2.97
N CYS A 25 6.61 6.07 -2.11
CA CYS A 25 6.60 4.64 -2.46
C CYS A 25 5.21 3.97 -2.41
N ILE A 26 4.12 4.75 -2.26
CA ILE A 26 2.76 4.22 -2.21
C ILE A 26 2.11 4.51 -3.56
N HIS A 27 1.66 3.47 -4.25
CA HIS A 27 1.15 3.55 -5.60
C HIS A 27 -0.29 3.06 -5.67
N GLY A 28 -1.02 3.56 -6.67
CA GLY A 28 -2.39 3.17 -6.87
C GLY A 28 -2.55 1.87 -7.65
N PRO A 29 -3.79 1.36 -7.71
CA PRO A 29 -4.12 0.10 -8.37
C PRO A 29 -4.02 0.16 -9.90
N GLU A 30 -4.08 1.35 -10.50
CA GLU A 30 -4.12 1.51 -11.96
C GLU A 30 -2.82 2.11 -12.51
N ASP A 31 -2.12 2.94 -11.73
CA ASP A 31 -0.85 3.52 -12.14
C ASP A 31 0.19 3.56 -10.99
N THR A 32 1.42 3.18 -11.33
CA THR A 32 2.59 3.36 -10.46
C THR A 32 3.20 4.76 -10.56
N GLY A 33 2.79 5.58 -11.54
CA GLY A 33 3.41 6.88 -11.81
C GLY A 33 2.96 8.05 -10.91
N ASN A 34 1.78 7.97 -10.29
CA ASN A 34 1.12 9.12 -9.65
C ASN A 34 0.90 8.95 -8.13
N CYS A 35 1.69 8.11 -7.47
CA CYS A 35 1.64 7.90 -6.03
C CYS A 35 0.23 7.56 -5.48
N GLY A 36 -0.65 6.96 -6.28
CA GLY A 36 -2.02 6.65 -5.86
C GLY A 36 -2.99 7.83 -5.77
N LEU A 37 -2.60 9.03 -6.21
CA LEU A 37 -3.48 10.19 -6.29
C LEU A 37 -4.66 9.98 -7.25
N GLU A 38 -4.60 8.98 -8.14
CA GLU A 38 -5.74 8.61 -8.99
C GLU A 38 -7.00 8.25 -8.19
N ALA A 39 -6.83 7.76 -6.95
CA ALA A 39 -7.96 7.41 -6.10
C ALA A 39 -8.70 8.63 -5.54
N GLN A 40 -8.12 9.82 -5.64
CA GLN A 40 -8.75 11.09 -5.27
C GLN A 40 -9.49 11.75 -6.46
N GLU A 41 -9.38 11.22 -7.68
CA GLU A 41 -10.00 11.83 -8.86
C GLU A 41 -11.53 11.67 -8.88
N GLU A 42 -12.24 12.72 -9.33
CA GLU A 42 -13.70 12.70 -9.50
C GLU A 42 -14.10 11.70 -10.61
N GLY A 43 -14.40 10.47 -10.20
CA GLY A 43 -14.76 9.38 -11.10
C GLY A 43 -14.06 8.05 -10.79
N PHE A 44 -13.14 8.01 -9.83
CA PHE A 44 -12.51 6.77 -9.40
C PHE A 44 -13.51 5.84 -8.71
N ASN A 45 -13.65 4.61 -9.21
CA ASN A 45 -14.39 3.56 -8.52
C ASN A 45 -13.41 2.72 -7.69
N PRO A 46 -13.47 2.76 -6.35
CA PRO A 46 -12.58 1.97 -5.50
C PRO A 46 -12.96 0.49 -5.44
N GLU A 47 -14.13 0.07 -5.94
CA GLU A 47 -14.62 -1.30 -5.84
C GLU A 47 -13.61 -2.33 -6.36
N GLY A 48 -13.16 -3.22 -5.46
CA GLY A 48 -12.20 -4.28 -5.78
C GLY A 48 -10.76 -3.80 -5.99
N LYS A 49 -10.46 -2.55 -5.68
CA LYS A 49 -9.13 -1.95 -5.81
C LYS A 49 -8.51 -1.63 -4.44
N MET A 50 -7.18 -1.54 -4.39
CA MET A 50 -6.41 -1.15 -3.21
C MET A 50 -5.12 -0.44 -3.64
N LEU A 51 -4.49 0.26 -2.71
CA LEU A 51 -3.16 0.83 -2.90
C LEU A 51 -2.08 -0.23 -2.60
N TYR A 52 -0.88 -0.05 -3.15
CA TYR A 52 0.27 -0.93 -2.94
C TYR A 52 1.50 -0.13 -2.50
N ILE A 53 2.30 -0.67 -1.58
CA ILE A 53 3.58 -0.08 -1.17
C ILE A 53 4.69 -0.80 -1.93
N ASN A 54 5.59 -0.03 -2.53
CA ASN A 54 6.82 -0.55 -3.15
C ASN A 54 7.84 -0.91 -2.05
N PRO A 55 8.14 -2.21 -1.84
CA PRO A 55 9.03 -2.64 -0.79
C PRO A 55 10.51 -2.31 -1.03
N ASP A 56 10.93 -2.07 -2.28
CA ASP A 56 12.32 -1.71 -2.62
C ASP A 56 12.61 -0.22 -2.35
N GLU A 57 11.58 0.62 -2.43
CA GLU A 57 11.66 2.06 -2.18
C GLU A 57 11.30 2.44 -0.74
N CYS A 58 10.55 1.58 -0.03
CA CYS A 58 10.19 1.80 1.36
C CYS A 58 11.44 1.90 2.26
N ILE A 59 11.46 2.92 3.12
CA ILE A 59 12.58 3.19 4.04
C ILE A 59 12.22 2.91 5.52
N ASP A 60 11.16 2.14 5.76
CA ASP A 60 10.74 1.70 7.10
C ASP A 60 10.51 2.84 8.10
N CYS A 61 9.97 3.98 7.64
CA CYS A 61 9.78 5.16 8.49
C CYS A 61 8.54 5.10 9.41
N GLY A 62 7.55 4.25 9.08
CA GLY A 62 6.32 4.07 9.86
C GLY A 62 5.31 5.21 9.85
N ALA A 63 5.54 6.27 9.06
CA ALA A 63 4.62 7.40 8.99
C ALA A 63 3.24 7.02 8.46
N CYS A 64 3.18 6.08 7.50
CA CYS A 64 1.93 5.68 6.86
C CYS A 64 1.02 4.81 7.75
N GLU A 65 1.57 4.08 8.72
CA GLU A 65 0.82 3.18 9.61
C GLU A 65 -0.24 3.92 10.44
N ILE A 66 0.16 5.03 11.06
CA ILE A 66 -0.71 5.81 11.95
C ILE A 66 -1.74 6.68 11.23
N GLU A 67 -1.48 7.00 9.96
CA GLU A 67 -2.35 7.87 9.15
C GLU A 67 -3.43 7.08 8.42
N CYS A 68 -3.30 5.75 8.30
CA CYS A 68 -4.30 4.94 7.63
C CYS A 68 -5.57 4.84 8.49
N PRO A 69 -6.73 5.39 8.05
CA PRO A 69 -7.94 5.44 8.87
C PRO A 69 -8.59 4.07 9.10
N VAL A 70 -8.23 3.07 8.28
CA VAL A 70 -8.72 1.69 8.34
C VAL A 70 -7.67 0.71 8.84
N GLU A 71 -6.54 1.21 9.34
CA GLU A 71 -5.44 0.39 9.89
C GLU A 71 -5.02 -0.73 8.92
N ALA A 72 -4.91 -0.41 7.62
CA ALA A 72 -4.57 -1.40 6.59
C ALA A 72 -3.07 -1.67 6.45
N ILE A 73 -2.22 -0.86 7.09
CA ILE A 73 -0.78 -0.85 6.84
C ILE A 73 -0.07 -1.50 8.02
N TYR A 74 0.79 -2.47 7.74
CA TYR A 74 1.57 -3.19 8.74
C TYR A 74 3.02 -3.31 8.29
N GLU A 75 3.96 -3.35 9.23
CA GLU A 75 5.32 -3.82 8.91
C GLU A 75 5.24 -5.28 8.43
N GLU A 76 6.07 -5.67 7.45
CA GLU A 76 6.06 -7.02 6.86
C GLU A 76 6.00 -8.16 7.90
N ASP A 77 6.80 -8.06 8.95
CA ASP A 77 6.88 -9.06 10.03
C ASP A 77 5.68 -9.00 11.01
N ALA A 78 4.94 -7.89 11.01
CA ALA A 78 3.77 -7.67 11.84
C ALA A 78 2.45 -7.96 11.10
N VAL A 79 2.50 -8.28 9.81
CA VAL A 79 1.32 -8.68 9.03
C VAL A 79 0.69 -9.93 9.65
N PRO A 80 -0.60 -9.88 10.05
CA PRO A 80 -1.31 -11.06 10.55
C PRO A 80 -1.28 -12.24 9.56
N ASP A 81 -1.19 -13.47 10.06
CA ASP A 81 -1.09 -14.70 9.24
C ASP A 81 -2.17 -14.82 8.15
N LYS A 82 -3.37 -14.30 8.42
CA LYS A 82 -4.50 -14.26 7.47
C LYS A 82 -4.24 -13.40 6.23
N TRP A 83 -3.28 -12.46 6.30
CA TRP A 83 -3.00 -11.47 5.28
C TRP A 83 -1.58 -11.58 4.70
N VAL A 84 -0.88 -12.68 4.97
CA VAL A 84 0.48 -12.93 4.44
C VAL A 84 0.51 -12.93 2.90
N GLU A 85 -0.58 -13.32 2.25
CA GLU A 85 -0.70 -13.24 0.78
C GLU A 85 -0.60 -11.79 0.26
N PHE A 86 -0.99 -10.79 1.06
CA PHE A 86 -0.88 -9.39 0.69
C PHE A 86 0.56 -8.90 0.64
N ILE A 87 1.46 -9.50 1.43
CA ILE A 87 2.89 -9.22 1.32
C ILE A 87 3.30 -9.50 -0.12
N LYS A 88 3.09 -10.73 -0.58
CA LYS A 88 3.45 -11.13 -1.94
C LYS A 88 2.76 -10.27 -3.00
N MET A 89 1.49 -9.91 -2.83
CA MET A 89 0.79 -9.04 -3.78
C MET A 89 1.43 -7.66 -3.93
N ASN A 90 1.92 -7.05 -2.84
CA ASN A 90 2.63 -5.78 -2.90
C ASN A 90 3.94 -5.91 -3.69
N TYR A 91 4.71 -6.99 -3.51
CA TYR A 91 5.92 -7.24 -4.29
C TYR A 91 5.63 -7.54 -5.77
N ASP A 92 4.67 -8.44 -6.03
CA ASP A 92 4.29 -8.89 -7.36
C ASP A 92 3.78 -7.72 -8.23
N PHE A 93 3.13 -6.73 -7.61
CA PHE A 93 2.65 -5.53 -8.30
C PHE A 93 3.78 -4.73 -8.97
N PHE A 94 4.96 -4.67 -8.35
CA PHE A 94 6.16 -4.02 -8.92
C PHE A 94 7.09 -4.98 -9.66
N GLY A 95 6.69 -6.24 -9.82
CA GLY A 95 7.53 -7.28 -10.42
C GLY A 95 8.75 -7.65 -9.57
N LEU A 96 8.68 -7.42 -8.26
CA LEU A 96 9.73 -7.79 -7.31
C LEU A 96 9.52 -9.22 -6.81
N ASP A 97 10.60 -9.98 -6.66
CA ASP A 97 10.53 -11.31 -6.08
C ASP A 97 10.48 -11.21 -4.54
N TYR A 98 9.36 -11.63 -3.95
CA TYR A 98 9.29 -11.83 -2.50
C TYR A 98 10.11 -13.06 -2.08
N LYS A 99 11.30 -12.82 -1.53
CA LYS A 99 12.19 -13.88 -0.99
C LYS A 99 12.12 -13.88 0.53
N ARG A 100 11.15 -14.62 1.05
CA ARG A 100 11.01 -14.89 2.49
C ARG A 100 12.13 -15.77 3.02
#